data_AF-A0A2V9RAB9-F1
#
_entry.id   AF-A0A2V9RAB9-F1
#
_cell.length_a   1.000
_cell.length_b   1.000
_cell.length_c   1.000
_cell.angle_alpha   90.00
_cell.angle_beta   90.00
_cell.angle_gamma   90.00
#
_symmetry.space_group_name_H-M   'P 1'
#
loop_
_entity.id
_entity.type
_entity.pdbx_description
1 polymer ?
#
loop_
_entity_poly.entity_id
_entity_poly.type
_entity_poly.pdbx_seq_one_letter_code
_entity_poly.pdbx_strand_id
1 'polypeptide(L)'
;MSPFPEQEKNLANSNNAYWRMGGITVDAVEDYVYSILPPRDEVLAEMENEAASNNVPIVGPAVGRLLYQLAVISKAKYVFEMGSAIGYSTIWWAQAVGSDGRVFYTDGDPKNADRARKYFQRAGVSDR
;
A
#
# COMPACT_ATOMS: atom_id res chain seq x y z
N MET A 1 -8.88 -26.81 -26.88
CA MET A 1 -8.12 -27.37 -25.76
C MET A 1 -7.00 -26.38 -25.47
N SER A 2 -7.11 -25.63 -24.37
CA SER A 2 -6.13 -24.57 -24.00
C SER A 2 -4.82 -25.22 -23.52
N PRO A 3 -3.63 -24.74 -23.94
CA PRO A 3 -2.38 -25.46 -23.72
C PRO A 3 -1.71 -25.20 -22.36
N PHE A 4 -2.38 -24.60 -21.38
CA PHE A 4 -1.76 -24.27 -20.10
C PHE A 4 -2.60 -24.70 -18.89
N PRO A 5 -2.52 -25.96 -18.45
CA PRO A 5 -3.30 -26.47 -17.32
C PRO A 5 -2.51 -26.57 -15.99
N GLU A 6 -1.27 -26.09 -15.91
CA GLU A 6 -0.38 -26.48 -14.78
C GLU A 6 0.19 -25.32 -13.93
N GLN A 7 -0.10 -24.07 -14.28
CA GLN A 7 0.42 -22.90 -13.53
C GLN A 7 -0.44 -22.49 -12.31
N GLU A 8 -1.68 -22.98 -12.19
CA GLU A 8 -2.56 -22.61 -11.07
C GLU A 8 -2.27 -23.36 -9.76
N LYS A 9 -1.54 -24.48 -9.80
CA LYS A 9 -1.39 -25.37 -8.63
C LYS A 9 -0.24 -25.04 -7.68
N ASN A 10 0.57 -24.01 -7.96
CA ASN A 10 1.71 -23.63 -7.11
C ASN A 10 1.52 -22.33 -6.32
N LEU A 11 0.34 -21.70 -6.37
CA LEU A 11 0.04 -20.46 -5.63
C LEU A 11 -0.21 -20.69 -4.12
N ALA A 12 -0.07 -21.92 -3.62
CA ALA A 12 -0.47 -22.33 -2.28
C ALA A 12 0.71 -22.62 -1.33
N ASN A 13 1.79 -21.84 -1.39
CA ASN A 13 2.78 -21.77 -0.30
C ASN A 13 2.41 -20.62 0.64
N SER A 14 1.44 -20.90 1.52
CA SER A 14 0.68 -19.96 2.34
C SER A 14 1.43 -19.42 3.56
N ASN A 15 2.47 -18.61 3.35
CA ASN A 15 3.05 -17.72 4.38
C ASN A 15 3.30 -16.30 3.87
N ASN A 16 2.88 -15.99 2.65
CA ASN A 16 3.03 -14.66 2.06
C ASN A 16 1.85 -13.77 2.44
N ALA A 17 2.15 -12.51 2.79
CA ALA A 17 1.13 -11.51 3.04
C ALA A 17 0.20 -11.40 1.82
N TYR A 18 -1.10 -11.24 2.04
CA TYR A 18 -2.12 -11.37 0.99
C TYR A 18 -2.01 -10.34 -0.16
N TRP A 19 -1.29 -9.24 0.05
CA TRP A 19 -0.97 -8.25 -0.99
C TRP A 19 0.19 -8.68 -1.92
N ARG A 20 0.96 -9.72 -1.57
CA ARG A 20 1.97 -10.34 -2.45
C ARG A 20 1.28 -11.26 -3.45
N MET A 21 0.64 -10.66 -4.46
CA MET A 21 0.01 -11.41 -5.55
C MET A 21 1.10 -11.93 -6.49
N GLY A 22 1.23 -13.26 -6.59
CA GLY A 22 2.15 -13.90 -7.53
C GLY A 22 1.72 -13.76 -8.99
N GLY A 23 2.59 -14.18 -9.90
CA GLY A 23 2.25 -14.33 -11.33
C GLY A 23 2.65 -13.17 -12.24
N ILE A 24 3.30 -12.13 -11.72
CA ILE A 24 3.93 -11.06 -12.52
C ILE A 24 5.45 -11.20 -12.50
N THR A 25 6.03 -11.19 -11.30
CA THR A 25 7.44 -11.49 -11.05
C THR A 25 7.58 -12.96 -10.65
N VAL A 26 8.79 -13.51 -10.80
CA VAL A 26 9.10 -14.83 -10.21
C VAL A 26 9.30 -14.67 -8.71
N ASP A 27 8.91 -15.68 -7.92
CA ASP A 27 8.91 -15.62 -6.45
C ASP A 27 10.26 -15.18 -5.85
N ALA A 28 11.37 -15.64 -6.43
CA ALA A 28 12.71 -15.26 -5.96
C ALA A 28 12.99 -13.75 -6.08
N VAL A 29 12.45 -13.08 -7.11
CA VAL A 29 12.57 -11.63 -7.28
C VAL A 29 11.68 -10.91 -6.26
N GLU A 30 10.46 -11.40 -6.06
CA GLU A 30 9.55 -10.86 -5.05
C GLU A 30 10.16 -10.97 -3.65
N ASP A 31 10.68 -12.14 -3.28
CA ASP A 31 11.34 -12.37 -1.99
C ASP A 31 12.54 -11.44 -1.81
N TYR A 32 13.35 -11.27 -2.84
CA TYR A 32 14.48 -10.33 -2.80
C TYR A 32 14.01 -8.89 -2.56
N VAL A 33 13.03 -8.41 -3.33
CA VAL A 33 12.48 -7.04 -3.17
C VAL A 33 11.95 -6.82 -1.76
N TYR A 34 11.20 -7.77 -1.20
CA TYR A 34 10.67 -7.65 0.15
C TYR A 34 11.76 -7.79 1.23
N SER A 35 12.81 -8.58 1.00
CA SER A 35 13.92 -8.75 1.94
C SER A 35 14.76 -7.49 2.15
N ILE A 36 14.82 -6.61 1.14
CA ILE A 36 15.59 -5.35 1.20
C ILE A 36 14.77 -4.17 1.69
N LEU A 37 13.46 -4.33 1.94
CA LEU A 37 12.64 -3.25 2.45
C LEU A 37 13.04 -2.92 3.89
N PRO A 38 13.21 -1.63 4.24
CA PRO A 38 13.38 -1.24 5.63
C PRO A 38 12.17 -1.66 6.48
N PRO A 39 12.36 -1.76 7.81
CA PRO A 39 11.26 -1.94 8.75
C PRO A 39 10.11 -0.94 8.50
N ARG A 40 8.87 -1.40 8.70
CA ARG A 40 7.70 -0.55 8.57
C ARG A 40 7.56 0.33 9.80
N ASP A 41 7.07 1.55 9.59
CA ASP A 41 6.55 2.39 10.66
C ASP A 41 5.41 1.65 11.38
N GLU A 42 5.30 1.84 12.69
CA GLU A 42 4.32 1.13 13.54
C GLU A 42 2.89 1.31 13.01
N VAL A 43 2.53 2.52 12.54
CA VAL A 43 1.19 2.80 12.03
C VAL A 43 0.94 2.04 10.72
N LEU A 44 1.91 2.02 9.81
CA LEU A 44 1.79 1.27 8.55
C LEU A 44 1.71 -0.24 8.78
N ALA A 45 2.50 -0.77 9.71
CA ALA A 45 2.47 -2.18 10.09
C ALA A 45 1.12 -2.57 10.72
N GLU A 46 0.51 -1.70 11.51
CA GLU A 46 -0.83 -1.93 12.05
C GLU A 46 -1.90 -1.92 10.95
N MET A 47 -1.83 -0.97 10.02
CA MET A 47 -2.75 -0.91 8.88
C MET A 47 -2.65 -2.15 8.00
N GLU A 48 -1.45 -2.68 7.80
CA GLU A 48 -1.20 -3.96 7.12
C GLU A 48 -1.96 -5.11 7.80
N ASN A 49 -1.93 -5.18 9.14
CA ASN A 49 -2.65 -6.20 9.91
C ASN A 49 -4.18 -5.98 9.89
N GLU A 50 -4.64 -4.73 10.00
CA GLU A 50 -6.07 -4.40 9.89
C GLU A 50 -6.59 -4.82 8.51
N ALA A 51 -5.85 -4.49 7.46
CA ALA A 51 -6.25 -4.75 6.09
C ALA A 51 -6.33 -6.27 5.82
N ALA A 52 -5.38 -7.04 6.34
CA ALA A 52 -5.42 -8.51 6.29
C ALA A 52 -6.63 -9.08 7.05
N SER A 53 -6.90 -8.57 8.25
CA SER A 53 -7.99 -9.07 9.10
C SER A 53 -9.38 -8.72 8.56
N ASN A 54 -9.50 -7.61 7.83
CA ASN A 54 -10.78 -7.09 7.33
C ASN A 54 -10.93 -7.21 5.81
N ASN A 55 -10.02 -7.91 5.12
CA ASN A 55 -10.00 -8.05 3.66
C ASN A 55 -10.06 -6.70 2.93
N VAL A 56 -9.39 -5.67 3.47
CA VAL A 56 -9.28 -4.37 2.79
C VAL A 56 -8.14 -4.47 1.77
N PRO A 57 -8.37 -4.23 0.47
CA PRO A 57 -7.28 -4.24 -0.50
C PRO A 57 -6.32 -3.07 -0.23
N ILE A 58 -5.03 -3.38 -0.07
CA ILE A 58 -3.96 -2.39 0.01
C ILE A 58 -2.86 -2.72 -1.00
N VAL A 59 -2.09 -1.70 -1.38
CA VAL A 59 -0.98 -1.84 -2.33
C VAL A 59 0.24 -2.58 -1.73
N GLY A 60 0.32 -2.67 -0.40
CA GLY A 60 1.45 -3.25 0.32
C GLY A 60 2.71 -2.36 0.35
N PRO A 61 3.72 -2.73 1.15
CA PRO A 61 4.85 -1.86 1.46
C PRO A 61 5.82 -1.66 0.29
N ALA A 62 5.99 -2.64 -0.59
CA ALA A 62 6.86 -2.50 -1.76
C ALA A 62 6.31 -1.42 -2.71
N VAL A 63 5.02 -1.50 -3.04
CA VAL A 63 4.36 -0.50 -3.91
C VAL A 63 4.26 0.84 -3.19
N GLY A 64 3.90 0.87 -1.90
CA GLY A 64 3.87 2.13 -1.12
C GLY A 64 5.18 2.92 -1.19
N ARG A 65 6.33 2.23 -1.11
CA ARG A 65 7.65 2.87 -1.28
C ARG A 65 7.88 3.38 -2.70
N LEU A 66 7.46 2.64 -3.72
CA LEU A 66 7.51 3.11 -5.11
C LEU A 66 6.69 4.40 -5.27
N LEU A 67 5.48 4.46 -4.71
CA LEU A 67 4.64 5.66 -4.72
C LEU A 67 5.37 6.84 -4.05
N TYR A 68 5.93 6.64 -2.86
CA TYR A 68 6.75 7.65 -2.19
C TYR A 68 7.88 8.18 -3.10
N GLN A 69 8.65 7.28 -3.71
CA GLN A 69 9.75 7.65 -4.61
C GLN A 69 9.26 8.42 -5.84
N LEU A 70 8.15 8.00 -6.45
CA LEU A 70 7.57 8.69 -7.61
C LEU A 70 7.17 10.13 -7.26
N ALA A 71 6.55 10.35 -6.10
CA ALA A 71 6.21 11.70 -5.65
C ALA A 71 7.46 12.56 -5.37
N VAL A 72 8.49 12.00 -4.74
CA VAL A 72 9.75 12.72 -4.48
C VAL A 72 10.47 13.08 -5.78
N ILE A 73 10.62 12.12 -6.70
CA ILE A 73 11.35 12.31 -7.98
C ILE A 73 10.62 13.33 -8.86
N SER A 74 9.29 13.26 -8.92
CA SER A 74 8.47 14.20 -9.70
C SER A 74 8.33 15.57 -9.03
N LYS A 75 8.78 15.74 -7.79
CA LYS A 75 8.56 16.93 -6.96
C LYS A 75 7.07 17.27 -6.83
N ALA A 76 6.22 16.24 -6.72
CA ALA A 76 4.79 16.40 -6.59
C ALA A 76 4.44 17.24 -5.35
N LYS A 77 3.61 18.26 -5.53
CA LYS A 77 3.02 19.06 -4.44
C LYS A 77 1.55 18.72 -4.18
N TYR A 78 0.87 18.16 -5.18
CA TYR A 78 -0.53 17.79 -5.09
C TYR A 78 -0.71 16.38 -5.65
N VAL A 79 -1.29 15.50 -4.84
CA VAL A 79 -1.64 14.13 -5.26
C VAL A 79 -3.13 13.94 -5.04
N PHE A 80 -3.85 13.47 -6.07
CA PHE A 80 -5.26 13.10 -5.95
C PHE A 80 -5.37 11.58 -6.00
N GLU A 81 -6.04 10.98 -5.02
CA GLU A 81 -6.23 9.54 -4.92
C GLU A 81 -7.73 9.21 -4.97
N MET A 82 -8.12 8.37 -5.94
CA MET A 82 -9.50 7.91 -6.13
C MET A 82 -9.65 6.48 -5.61
N GLY A 83 -10.39 6.29 -4.52
CA GLY A 83 -10.56 4.98 -3.90
C GLY A 83 -9.39 4.60 -3.00
N SER A 84 -9.20 5.37 -1.94
CA SER A 84 -8.08 5.27 -1.00
C SER A 84 -8.23 4.21 0.09
N ALA A 85 -9.41 3.59 0.22
CA ALA A 85 -9.75 2.64 1.28
C ALA A 85 -9.38 3.19 2.67
N ILE A 86 -8.71 2.41 3.52
CA ILE A 86 -8.29 2.86 4.86
C ILE A 86 -7.12 3.87 4.84
N GLY A 87 -6.69 4.35 3.67
CA GLY A 87 -5.69 5.42 3.54
C GLY A 87 -4.24 4.95 3.58
N TYR A 88 -3.95 3.65 3.37
CA TYR A 88 -2.58 3.13 3.44
C TYR A 88 -1.65 3.82 2.43
N SER A 89 -2.03 3.86 1.15
CA SER A 89 -1.26 4.56 0.10
C SER A 89 -1.25 6.08 0.30
N THR A 90 -2.34 6.65 0.81
CA THR A 90 -2.42 8.09 1.15
C THR A 90 -1.31 8.51 2.10
N ILE A 91 -0.96 7.70 3.12
CA ILE A 91 0.14 8.01 4.04
C ILE A 91 1.48 8.08 3.30
N TRP A 92 1.75 7.15 2.37
CA TRP A 92 2.98 7.17 1.57
C TRP A 92 3.08 8.45 0.72
N TRP A 93 1.97 8.87 0.10
CA TRP A 93 1.92 10.14 -0.62
C TRP A 93 2.16 11.33 0.31
N ALA A 94 1.50 11.35 1.46
CA ALA A 94 1.56 12.46 2.40
C ALA A 94 2.97 12.64 2.98
N GLN A 95 3.66 11.53 3.28
CA GLN A 95 5.07 11.54 3.68
C GLN A 95 5.97 12.09 2.56
N ALA A 96 5.66 11.82 1.29
CA ALA A 96 6.48 12.23 0.15
C ALA A 96 6.31 13.70 -0.26
N VAL A 97 5.08 14.24 -0.24
CA VAL A 97 4.81 15.61 -0.68
C VAL A 97 5.32 16.68 0.30
N GLY A 98 5.58 16.29 1.56
CA GLY A 98 6.11 17.15 2.61
C GLY A 98 5.08 18.14 3.18
N SER A 99 5.53 19.05 4.05
CA SER A 99 4.67 20.02 4.77
C SER A 99 3.94 21.00 3.86
N ASP A 100 4.52 21.32 2.70
CA ASP A 100 3.95 22.28 1.74
C ASP A 100 3.13 21.58 0.64
N GLY A 101 2.96 20.27 0.77
CA GLY A 101 2.22 19.45 -0.17
C GLY A 101 0.80 19.15 0.32
N ARG A 102 -0.02 18.59 -0.56
CA ARG A 102 -1.36 18.13 -0.20
C ARG A 102 -1.76 16.85 -0.92
N VAL A 103 -2.41 15.95 -0.18
CA VAL A 103 -2.98 14.73 -0.72
C VAL A 103 -4.51 14.77 -0.59
N PHE A 104 -5.19 14.67 -1.71
CA PHE A 104 -6.64 14.62 -1.76
C PHE A 104 -7.09 13.16 -1.71
N TYR A 105 -7.34 12.69 -0.48
CA TYR A 105 -7.98 11.41 -0.20
C TYR A 105 -9.43 11.41 -0.68
N THR A 106 -9.86 10.36 -1.36
CA THR A 106 -11.29 10.12 -1.62
C THR A 106 -11.63 8.64 -1.48
N ASP A 107 -12.78 8.37 -0.87
CA ASP A 107 -13.35 7.02 -0.80
C ASP A 107 -14.87 7.10 -0.78
N GLY A 108 -15.53 6.10 -1.35
CA GLY A 108 -16.99 6.04 -1.41
C GLY A 108 -17.65 5.57 -0.11
N ASP A 109 -16.93 4.87 0.76
CA ASP A 109 -17.43 4.40 2.05
C ASP A 109 -17.02 5.38 3.17
N PRO A 110 -17.97 6.05 3.84
CA PRO A 110 -17.65 6.95 4.96
C PRO A 110 -16.93 6.22 6.11
N LYS A 111 -17.15 4.92 6.31
CA LYS A 111 -16.44 4.14 7.33
C LYS A 111 -14.96 4.01 7.02
N ASN A 112 -14.58 3.94 5.75
CA ASN A 112 -13.17 3.96 5.34
C ASN A 112 -12.56 5.32 5.65
N ALA A 113 -13.26 6.41 5.32
CA ALA A 113 -12.80 7.77 5.60
C ALA A 113 -12.59 8.02 7.11
N ASP A 114 -13.47 7.50 7.97
CA ASP A 114 -13.31 7.60 9.43
C ASP A 114 -12.09 6.84 9.95
N ARG A 115 -11.81 5.64 9.40
CA ARG A 115 -10.61 4.87 9.76
C ARG A 115 -9.35 5.56 9.24
N ALA A 116 -9.35 5.99 7.98
CA ALA A 116 -8.25 6.71 7.36
C ALA A 116 -7.87 7.97 8.14
N ARG A 117 -8.85 8.76 8.58
CA ARG A 117 -8.62 9.97 9.39
C ARG A 117 -7.87 9.68 10.69
N LYS A 118 -8.23 8.58 11.39
CA LYS A 118 -7.53 8.14 12.62
C LYS A 118 -6.09 7.74 12.31
N TYR A 119 -5.86 7.03 11.21
CA TYR A 119 -4.51 6.67 10.80
C TYR A 119 -3.67 7.87 10.40
N PHE A 120 -4.23 8.85 9.68
CA PHE A 120 -3.51 10.07 9.32
C PHE A 120 -3.07 10.87 10.54
N GLN A 121 -3.90 10.92 11.59
CA GLN A 121 -3.55 11.58 12.84
C GLN A 121 -2.37 10.88 13.52
N ARG A 122 -2.43 9.56 13.62
CA ARG A 122 -1.38 8.75 14.26
C ARG A 122 -0.07 8.74 13.47
N ALA A 123 -0.16 8.78 12.14
CA ALA A 123 0.99 8.89 11.25
C ALA A 123 1.54 10.33 11.14
N GLY A 124 0.89 11.32 11.77
CA GLY A 124 1.37 12.71 11.77
C GLY A 124 1.25 13.42 10.42
N VAL A 125 0.26 13.05 9.60
CA VAL A 125 0.06 13.56 8.23
C VAL A 125 -1.32 14.20 8.00
N SER A 126 -2.08 14.49 9.06
CA SER A 126 -3.41 15.11 8.91
C SER A 126 -3.41 16.52 8.33
N ASP A 127 -2.27 17.19 8.31
CA ASP A 127 -2.11 18.59 7.91
C ASP A 127 -1.86 18.78 6.40
N ARG A 128 -1.62 17.70 5.66
CA ARG A 128 -1.26 17.71 4.24
C ARG A 128 -2.25 16.91 3.40
#